data_AF-A0A8B3S444-F1
#
_entry.id   AF-A0A8B3S444-F1
#
_cell.length_a   1.000
_cell.length_b   1.000
_cell.length_c   1.000
_cell.angle_alpha   90.00
_cell.angle_beta   90.00
_cell.angle_gamma   90.00
#
_symmetry.space_group_name_H-M   'P 1'
#
loop_
_entity.id
_entity.type
_entity.pdbx_description
1 polymer ?
#
loop_
_entity_poly.entity_id
_entity_poly.type
_entity_poly.pdbx_seq_one_letter_code
_entity_poly.pdbx_strand_id
1 'polypeptide(L)'
;MAKLDEKTIHKIELDISRKLIEIGLKPSRLIFDTTNFYTHIGQGENLPQKGISKDKRYDKNLIGVGLTVSDHNIPFQLIAYPANESDVRIFSELIDDICKRLEEIGIPGKGIVIIFDRGMNSAENIGKVVGRMHVALIAACTNVPGDVPDACFRVRGVMGECGWKHHQSTSCNRKLV
;
A
#
# COMPACT_ATOMS: atom_id res chain seq x y z
N MET A 1 31.10 9.32 -8.88
CA MET A 1 29.83 9.82 -9.46
C MET A 1 28.71 9.42 -8.53
N ALA A 2 27.85 10.34 -8.11
CA ALA A 2 26.50 9.99 -7.69
C ALA A 2 25.60 11.18 -7.96
N LYS A 3 25.14 11.31 -9.22
CA LYS A 3 24.10 12.31 -9.56
C LYS A 3 22.71 11.88 -9.07
N LEU A 4 22.57 10.64 -8.60
CA LEU A 4 21.32 9.98 -8.22
C LEU A 4 21.56 9.11 -6.97
N ASP A 5 21.93 9.72 -5.84
CA ASP A 5 21.91 9.01 -4.55
C ASP A 5 20.46 8.90 -4.02
N GLU A 6 20.24 8.11 -2.98
CA GLU A 6 18.92 7.86 -2.39
C GLU A 6 18.21 9.16 -1.98
N LYS A 7 18.96 10.12 -1.42
CA LYS A 7 18.42 11.44 -1.05
C LYS A 7 17.96 12.23 -2.26
N THR A 8 18.72 12.18 -3.35
CA THR A 8 18.39 12.85 -4.61
C THR A 8 17.17 12.21 -5.25
N ILE A 9 17.09 10.89 -5.28
CA ILE A 9 15.92 10.15 -5.80
C ILE A 9 14.68 10.49 -4.98
N HIS A 10 14.76 10.41 -3.65
CA HIS A 10 13.66 10.78 -2.76
C HIS A 10 13.17 12.21 -3.02
N LYS A 11 14.10 13.16 -3.18
CA LYS A 11 13.74 14.54 -3.50
C LYS A 11 13.03 14.66 -4.85
N ILE A 12 13.54 13.98 -5.89
CA ILE A 12 12.91 13.98 -7.23
C ILE A 12 11.48 13.42 -7.14
N GLU A 13 11.27 12.33 -6.40
CA GLU A 13 9.95 11.73 -6.22
C GLU A 13 8.98 12.71 -5.54
N LEU A 14 9.40 13.36 -4.45
CA LEU A 14 8.57 14.38 -3.79
C LEU A 14 8.26 15.56 -4.71
N ASP A 15 9.23 16.03 -5.49
CA ASP A 15 9.04 17.16 -6.41
C ASP A 15 8.06 16.79 -7.53
N ILE A 16 8.09 15.54 -8.01
CA ILE A 16 7.08 15.02 -8.95
C ILE A 16 5.71 14.98 -8.27
N SER A 17 5.57 14.41 -7.06
CA SER A 17 4.27 14.35 -6.36
C SER A 17 3.70 15.74 -6.08
N ARG A 18 4.55 16.71 -5.68
CA ARG A 18 4.14 18.11 -5.51
C ARG A 18 3.66 18.71 -6.82
N LYS A 19 4.36 18.46 -7.92
CA LYS A 19 3.94 18.96 -9.22
C LYS A 19 2.60 18.38 -9.67
N LEU A 20 2.36 17.10 -9.40
CA LEU A 20 1.07 16.45 -9.63
C LEU A 20 -0.05 17.14 -8.83
N ILE A 21 0.20 17.48 -7.56
CA ILE A 21 -0.77 18.22 -6.75
C ILE A 21 -1.04 19.62 -7.32
N GLU A 22 0.00 20.34 -7.74
CA GLU A 22 -0.15 21.69 -8.33
C GLU A 22 -1.03 21.70 -9.58
N ILE A 23 -0.96 20.65 -10.41
CA ILE A 23 -1.80 20.52 -11.60
C ILE A 23 -3.21 19.99 -11.29
N GLY A 24 -3.56 19.84 -10.01
CA GLY A 24 -4.88 19.45 -9.54
C GLY A 24 -5.03 17.96 -9.18
N LEU A 25 -3.96 17.17 -9.24
CA LEU A 25 -3.99 15.75 -8.89
C LEU A 25 -3.69 15.57 -7.40
N LYS A 26 -4.72 15.79 -6.59
CA LYS A 26 -4.69 15.50 -5.15
C LYS A 26 -5.37 14.15 -4.89
N PRO A 27 -4.64 13.10 -4.49
CA PRO A 27 -5.23 11.79 -4.30
C PRO A 27 -6.21 11.78 -3.11
N SER A 28 -7.38 11.22 -3.36
CA SER A 28 -8.33 10.77 -2.33
C SER A 28 -8.24 9.26 -2.13
N ARG A 29 -7.75 8.54 -3.14
CA ARG A 29 -7.51 7.09 -3.11
C ARG A 29 -6.12 6.78 -3.64
N LEU A 30 -5.46 5.82 -3.01
CA LEU A 30 -4.20 5.24 -3.46
C LEU A 30 -4.38 3.75 -3.69
N ILE A 31 -4.16 3.30 -4.92
CA ILE A 31 -4.04 1.87 -5.24
C ILE A 31 -2.58 1.50 -5.09
N PHE A 32 -2.30 0.53 -4.23
CA PHE A 32 -0.97 0.08 -3.88
C PHE A 32 -0.76 -1.36 -4.32
N ASP A 33 0.34 -1.58 -5.04
CA ASP A 33 0.81 -2.90 -5.43
C ASP A 33 2.34 -2.97 -5.32
N THR A 34 2.84 -4.18 -5.13
CA THR A 34 4.27 -4.47 -5.03
C THR A 34 4.68 -5.43 -6.13
N THR A 35 5.78 -5.13 -6.81
CA THR A 35 6.37 -6.00 -7.81
C THR A 35 7.86 -6.19 -7.55
N ASN A 36 8.37 -7.37 -7.84
CA ASN A 36 9.76 -7.73 -7.61
C ASN A 36 10.41 -8.11 -8.95
N PHE A 37 11.63 -7.62 -9.19
CA PHE A 37 12.41 -7.93 -10.39
C PHE A 37 13.76 -8.54 -9.99
N TYR A 38 14.23 -9.51 -10.78
CA TYR A 38 15.60 -9.99 -10.64
C TYR A 38 16.59 -9.06 -11.33
N THR A 39 17.80 -9.00 -10.79
CA THR A 39 18.88 -8.13 -11.26
C THR A 39 20.15 -8.93 -11.49
N HIS A 40 21.05 -8.36 -12.28
CA HIS A 40 22.40 -8.88 -12.50
C HIS A 40 23.46 -8.21 -11.61
N ILE A 41 23.02 -7.41 -10.63
CA ILE A 41 23.90 -6.68 -9.72
C ILE A 41 24.42 -7.68 -8.68
N GLY A 42 25.71 -8.00 -8.73
CA GLY A 42 26.28 -9.13 -7.98
C GLY A 42 26.94 -8.79 -6.63
N GLN A 43 27.47 -7.58 -6.44
CA GLN A 43 28.19 -7.18 -5.22
C GLN A 43 28.04 -5.68 -4.93
N GLY A 44 28.11 -5.32 -3.65
CA GLY A 44 28.39 -3.95 -3.20
C GLY A 44 27.20 -3.08 -2.80
N GLU A 45 25.97 -3.59 -2.84
CA GLU A 45 24.76 -2.77 -2.63
C GLU A 45 23.81 -3.41 -1.63
N ASN A 46 23.18 -2.60 -0.78
CA ASN A 46 22.22 -3.07 0.23
C ASN A 46 20.84 -3.36 -0.37
N LEU A 47 20.47 -2.70 -1.48
CA LEU A 47 19.16 -2.80 -2.10
C LEU A 47 18.93 -4.14 -2.84
N PRO A 48 19.84 -4.62 -3.72
CA PRO A 48 19.67 -5.91 -4.37
C PRO A 48 20.08 -7.04 -3.42
N GLN A 49 19.11 -7.83 -2.97
CA GLN A 49 19.34 -8.94 -2.04
C GLN A 49 18.82 -10.27 -2.59
N LYS A 50 19.41 -11.41 -2.16
CA LYS A 50 18.89 -12.73 -2.54
C LYS A 50 17.53 -12.98 -1.89
N GLY A 51 16.58 -13.53 -2.65
CA GLY A 51 15.25 -13.84 -2.15
C GLY A 51 14.52 -14.88 -2.99
N ILE A 52 13.26 -15.13 -2.63
CA ILE A 52 12.38 -16.05 -3.34
C ILE A 52 11.75 -15.33 -4.53
N SER A 53 12.21 -15.65 -5.73
CA SER A 53 11.68 -15.11 -6.99
C SER A 53 10.49 -15.94 -7.49
N LYS A 54 9.43 -15.28 -7.96
CA LYS A 54 8.32 -15.92 -8.70
C LYS A 54 8.81 -16.57 -10.00
N ASP A 55 9.89 -16.07 -10.59
CA ASP A 55 10.52 -16.60 -11.81
C ASP A 55 11.50 -17.76 -11.53
N LYS A 56 11.56 -18.25 -10.28
CA LYS A 56 12.45 -19.33 -9.82
C LYS A 56 13.95 -19.07 -10.08
N ARG A 57 14.34 -17.80 -10.16
CA ARG A 57 15.74 -17.35 -10.33
C ARG A 57 16.41 -17.11 -8.98
N TYR A 58 16.63 -18.19 -8.22
CA TYR A 58 17.28 -18.14 -6.89
C TYR A 58 18.77 -17.76 -6.96
N ASP A 59 19.36 -17.75 -8.16
CA ASP A 59 20.73 -17.34 -8.42
C ASP A 59 20.91 -15.82 -8.51
N LYS A 60 19.81 -15.05 -8.56
CA LYS A 60 19.81 -13.60 -8.78
C LYS A 60 19.38 -12.82 -7.54
N ASN A 61 19.91 -11.60 -7.43
CA ASN A 61 19.47 -10.62 -6.44
C ASN A 61 18.19 -9.95 -6.91
N LEU A 62 17.26 -9.70 -5.99
CA LEU A 62 15.96 -9.11 -6.24
C LEU A 62 15.91 -7.68 -5.70
N ILE A 63 15.18 -6.84 -6.43
CA ILE A 63 14.74 -5.52 -5.96
C ILE A 63 13.23 -5.48 -6.08
N GLY A 64 12.59 -5.03 -5.01
CA GLY A 64 11.16 -4.79 -4.95
C GLY A 64 10.84 -3.33 -5.18
N VAL A 65 9.68 -3.09 -5.79
CA VAL A 65 9.13 -1.75 -6.00
C VAL A 65 7.69 -1.75 -5.52
N GLY A 66 7.40 -0.90 -4.54
CA GLY A 66 6.05 -0.54 -4.13
C GLY A 66 5.61 0.69 -4.91
N LEU A 67 4.45 0.62 -5.58
CA LEU A 67 3.92 1.72 -6.37
C LEU A 67 2.53 2.10 -5.85
N THR A 68 2.34 3.40 -5.59
CA THR A 68 1.00 3.95 -5.38
C THR A 68 0.51 4.67 -6.61
N VAL A 69 -0.77 4.48 -6.91
CA VAL A 69 -1.45 5.07 -8.06
C VAL A 69 -2.68 5.84 -7.57
N SER A 70 -2.85 7.06 -8.06
CA SER A 70 -3.96 7.96 -7.70
C SER A 70 -5.32 7.55 -8.31
N ASP A 71 -6.38 8.27 -7.94
CA ASP A 71 -7.74 8.13 -8.49
C ASP A 71 -7.81 8.18 -10.02
N HIS A 72 -6.83 8.84 -10.66
CA HIS A 72 -6.75 9.02 -12.10
C HIS A 72 -5.85 7.98 -12.81
N ASN A 73 -5.47 6.90 -12.11
CA ASN A 73 -4.52 5.90 -12.61
C ASN A 73 -3.12 6.46 -12.91
N ILE A 74 -2.76 7.58 -12.30
CA ILE A 74 -1.43 8.19 -12.45
C ILE A 74 -0.54 7.75 -11.28
N PRO A 75 0.67 7.20 -11.55
CA PRO A 75 1.68 6.92 -10.54
C PRO A 75 1.93 8.12 -9.62
N PHE A 76 1.89 7.91 -8.31
CA PHE A 76 1.96 8.99 -7.33
C PHE A 76 3.22 8.92 -6.46
N GLN A 77 3.54 7.74 -5.93
CA GLN A 77 4.78 7.48 -5.18
C GLN A 77 5.36 6.12 -5.58
N LEU A 78 6.69 6.01 -5.55
CA LEU A 78 7.44 4.80 -5.80
C LEU A 78 8.42 4.58 -4.65
N ILE A 79 8.51 3.35 -4.13
CA ILE A 79 9.45 3.00 -3.04
C ILE A 79 10.20 1.73 -3.46
N ALA A 80 11.52 1.82 -3.54
CA ALA A 80 12.37 0.67 -3.82
C ALA A 80 12.83 0.02 -2.50
N TYR A 81 12.76 -1.31 -2.42
CA TYR A 81 13.12 -2.05 -1.21
C TYR A 81 13.85 -3.37 -1.54
N PRO A 82 14.61 -3.95 -0.59
CA PRO A 82 15.19 -5.27 -0.75
C PRO A 82 14.10 -6.36 -0.76
N ALA A 83 13.95 -7.07 -1.87
CA ALA A 83 12.91 -8.10 -2.03
C ALA A 83 13.34 -9.49 -1.49
N ASN A 84 14.01 -9.51 -0.33
CA ASN A 84 14.46 -10.73 0.35
C ASN A 84 13.51 -11.19 1.47
N GLU A 85 12.59 -10.33 1.92
CA GLU A 85 11.59 -10.65 2.94
C GLU A 85 10.20 -10.92 2.34
N SER A 86 9.26 -11.43 3.15
CA SER A 86 7.89 -11.67 2.71
C SER A 86 7.08 -10.38 2.66
N ASP A 87 6.14 -10.32 1.70
CA ASP A 87 5.28 -9.15 1.48
C ASP A 87 4.54 -8.70 2.75
N VAL A 88 4.16 -9.62 3.63
CA VAL A 88 3.48 -9.31 4.91
C VAL A 88 4.36 -8.44 5.82
N ARG A 89 5.67 -8.71 5.88
CA ARG A 89 6.60 -7.93 6.72
C ARG A 89 6.92 -6.58 6.10
N ILE A 90 7.24 -6.61 4.81
CA ILE A 90 7.60 -5.43 4.03
C ILE A 90 6.44 -4.43 3.96
N PHE A 91 5.20 -4.91 3.93
CA PHE A 91 4.01 -4.07 3.86
C PHE A 91 3.99 -2.97 4.91
N SER A 92 4.33 -3.30 6.17
CA SER A 92 4.31 -2.32 7.25
C SER A 92 5.29 -1.18 7.02
N GLU A 93 6.50 -1.49 6.53
CA GLU A 93 7.53 -0.50 6.21
C GLU A 93 7.11 0.36 5.01
N LEU A 94 6.56 -0.27 3.97
CA LEU A 94 6.07 0.46 2.79
C LEU A 94 4.91 1.40 3.13
N ILE A 95 3.99 1.00 4.00
CA ILE A 95 2.92 1.88 4.48
C ILE A 95 3.48 3.07 5.26
N ASP A 96 4.47 2.84 6.11
CA ASP A 96 5.12 3.90 6.87
C ASP A 96 5.79 4.92 5.95
N ASP A 97 6.47 4.45 4.90
CA ASP A 97 7.08 5.29 3.88
C ASP A 97 6.05 6.06 3.04
N ILE A 98 4.94 5.43 2.65
CA ILE A 98 3.83 6.09 1.96
C ILE A 98 3.26 7.22 2.84
N CYS A 99 2.98 6.94 4.12
CA CYS A 99 2.47 7.93 5.07
C CYS A 99 3.44 9.11 5.20
N LYS A 100 4.73 8.82 5.43
CA LYS A 100 5.77 9.84 5.59
C LYS A 100 5.88 10.73 4.36
N ARG A 101 5.89 10.14 3.16
CA ARG A 101 5.95 10.89 1.90
C ARG A 101 4.70 11.74 1.66
N LEU A 102 3.52 11.29 2.09
CA LEU A 102 2.29 12.09 2.05
C LEU A 102 2.38 13.31 2.98
N GLU A 103 2.92 13.12 4.19
CA GLU A 103 3.15 14.20 5.16
C GLU A 103 4.16 15.23 4.62
N GLU A 104 5.25 14.78 4.00
CA GLU A 104 6.30 15.63 3.40
C GLU A 104 5.82 16.50 2.22
N ILE A 105 4.69 16.14 1.60
CA ILE A 105 4.03 16.93 0.56
C ILE A 105 2.74 17.62 1.05
N GLY A 106 2.49 17.60 2.37
CA GLY A 106 1.39 18.33 3.00
C GLY A 106 0.01 17.69 2.80
N ILE A 107 -0.06 16.39 2.52
CA ILE A 107 -1.32 15.65 2.45
C ILE A 107 -1.52 14.81 3.71
N PRO A 108 -2.58 15.06 4.51
CA PRO A 108 -2.86 14.25 5.67
C PRO A 108 -3.42 12.87 5.26
N GLY A 109 -2.84 11.79 5.78
CA GLY A 109 -3.29 10.42 5.51
C GLY A 109 -4.75 10.14 5.90
N LYS A 110 -5.28 10.83 6.92
CA LYS A 110 -6.62 10.57 7.49
C LYS A 110 -7.79 10.71 6.50
N GLY A 111 -7.60 11.36 5.36
CA GLY A 111 -8.61 11.50 4.31
C GLY A 111 -8.41 10.60 3.10
N ILE A 112 -7.33 9.80 3.08
CA ILE A 112 -6.97 8.93 1.96
C ILE A 112 -7.49 7.53 2.21
N VAL A 113 -8.04 6.91 1.16
CA VAL A 113 -8.33 5.48 1.14
C VAL A 113 -7.20 4.75 0.43
N ILE A 114 -6.50 3.85 1.12
CA ILE A 114 -5.53 2.96 0.47
C ILE A 114 -6.18 1.62 0.12
N ILE A 115 -5.86 1.13 -1.07
CA ILE A 115 -6.40 -0.10 -1.66
C ILE A 115 -5.23 -1.03 -1.98
N PHE A 116 -5.30 -2.27 -1.52
CA PHE A 116 -4.28 -3.29 -1.78
C PHE A 116 -4.88 -4.70 -1.84
N ASP A 117 -4.11 -5.65 -2.38
CA ASP A 117 -4.52 -7.05 -2.56
C ASP A 117 -4.52 -7.85 -1.24
N ARG A 118 -5.32 -8.94 -1.22
CA ARG A 118 -5.41 -9.92 -0.15
C ARG A 118 -4.06 -10.46 0.32
N GLY A 119 -3.07 -10.57 -0.57
CA GLY A 119 -1.73 -11.05 -0.20
C GLY A 119 -1.09 -10.30 0.97
N MET A 120 -1.51 -9.05 1.21
CA MET A 120 -1.02 -8.18 2.29
C MET A 120 -1.94 -8.14 3.51
N ASN A 121 -3.06 -8.88 3.51
CA ASN A 121 -4.04 -8.88 4.59
C ASN A 121 -3.51 -9.64 5.81
N SER A 122 -3.20 -8.91 6.88
CA SER A 122 -3.01 -9.45 8.22
C SER A 122 -3.64 -8.50 9.24
N ALA A 123 -4.08 -9.01 10.40
CA ALA A 123 -4.64 -8.17 11.46
C ALA A 123 -3.64 -7.07 11.91
N GLU A 124 -2.35 -7.39 11.93
CA GLU A 124 -1.27 -6.45 12.23
C GLU A 124 -1.19 -5.33 11.18
N ASN A 125 -1.18 -5.70 9.88
CA ASN A 125 -1.09 -4.75 8.78
C ASN A 125 -2.29 -3.82 8.74
N ILE A 126 -3.50 -4.36 8.90
CA ILE A 126 -4.74 -3.57 8.94
C ILE A 126 -4.72 -2.61 10.13
N GLY A 127 -4.31 -3.08 11.31
CA GLY A 127 -4.19 -2.25 12.51
C GLY A 127 -3.26 -1.04 12.33
N LYS A 128 -2.12 -1.23 11.64
CA LYS A 128 -1.17 -0.14 11.33
C LYS A 128 -1.76 0.91 10.39
N VAL A 129 -2.55 0.50 9.41
CA VAL A 129 -3.10 1.41 8.40
C VAL A 129 -4.32 2.18 8.93
N VAL A 130 -5.25 1.52 9.62
CA VAL A 130 -6.53 2.13 10.07
C VAL A 130 -6.33 3.34 10.99
N GLY A 131 -5.21 3.42 11.71
CA GLY A 131 -4.86 4.59 12.52
C GLY A 131 -4.38 5.82 11.73
N ARG A 132 -3.97 5.63 10.47
CA ARG A 132 -3.30 6.64 9.64
C ARG A 132 -4.11 7.02 8.39
N MET A 133 -4.79 6.04 7.79
CA MET A 133 -5.59 6.15 6.57
C MET A 133 -6.86 5.31 6.66
N HIS A 134 -7.77 5.49 5.71
CA HIS A 134 -8.86 4.56 5.49
C HIS A 134 -8.38 3.36 4.65
N VAL A 135 -8.91 2.17 4.92
CA VAL A 135 -8.54 0.93 4.23
C VAL A 135 -9.70 0.44 3.39
N ALA A 136 -9.41 0.02 2.16
CA ALA A 136 -10.30 -0.79 1.36
C ALA A 136 -9.54 -2.00 0.81
N LEU A 137 -9.98 -3.21 1.17
CA LEU A 137 -9.32 -4.44 0.77
C LEU A 137 -9.96 -5.02 -0.48
N ILE A 138 -9.14 -5.47 -1.44
CA ILE A 138 -9.63 -6.32 -2.53
C ILE A 138 -9.69 -7.75 -1.99
N ALA A 139 -10.89 -8.22 -1.66
CA ALA A 139 -11.14 -9.61 -1.33
C ALA A 139 -11.76 -10.30 -2.54
N ALA A 140 -11.08 -11.29 -3.12
CA ALA A 140 -11.78 -12.29 -3.92
C ALA A 140 -12.78 -13.00 -3.00
N CYS A 141 -14.04 -13.18 -3.43
CA CYS A 141 -15.11 -13.84 -2.68
C CYS A 141 -14.76 -15.29 -2.27
N THR A 142 -13.90 -15.45 -1.27
CA THR A 142 -13.62 -16.71 -0.56
C THR A 142 -13.12 -16.36 0.83
N ASN A 143 -14.04 -16.40 1.80
CA ASN A 143 -13.82 -16.27 3.24
C ASN A 143 -12.86 -15.14 3.65
N VAL A 144 -13.43 -13.97 3.93
CA VAL A 144 -12.76 -12.94 4.74
C VAL A 144 -12.46 -13.58 6.11
N PRO A 145 -11.21 -13.61 6.58
CA PRO A 145 -10.88 -14.09 7.91
C PRO A 145 -11.68 -13.33 8.97
N GLY A 146 -12.28 -14.05 9.93
CA GLY A 146 -13.20 -13.48 10.94
C GLY A 146 -12.53 -12.54 11.96
N ASP A 147 -11.23 -12.30 11.82
CA ASP A 147 -10.37 -11.45 12.63
C ASP A 147 -10.13 -10.05 12.03
N VAL A 148 -10.73 -9.74 10.86
CA VAL A 148 -10.71 -8.38 10.31
C VAL A 148 -11.75 -7.51 11.03
N PRO A 149 -11.36 -6.41 11.71
CA PRO A 149 -12.29 -5.54 12.41
C PRO A 149 -13.35 -4.94 11.47
N ASP A 150 -14.60 -4.79 11.94
CA ASP A 150 -15.73 -4.20 11.19
C ASP A 150 -15.43 -2.80 10.60
N ALA A 151 -14.42 -2.10 11.13
CA ALA A 151 -13.93 -0.82 10.62
C ALA A 151 -13.40 -0.89 9.17
N CYS A 152 -13.13 -2.09 8.65
CA CYS A 152 -12.57 -2.29 7.31
C CYS A 152 -13.62 -2.21 6.18
N PHE A 153 -14.92 -2.34 6.49
CA PHE A 153 -15.97 -2.34 5.48
C PHE A 153 -16.82 -1.07 5.53
N ARG A 154 -16.30 0.00 4.93
CA ARG A 154 -17.13 1.16 4.57
C ARG A 154 -17.03 1.51 3.10
N VAL A 155 -17.19 0.51 2.23
CA VAL A 155 -17.59 0.74 0.84
C VAL A 155 -19.12 0.95 0.85
N ARG A 156 -19.58 2.19 1.04
CA ARG A 156 -20.97 2.52 0.68
C ARG A 156 -21.06 2.62 -0.84
N GLY A 157 -21.63 1.57 -1.44
CA GLY A 157 -22.13 1.56 -2.80
C GLY A 157 -21.06 1.28 -3.85
N VAL A 158 -20.94 0.03 -4.27
CA VAL A 158 -21.29 -0.48 -5.61
C VAL A 158 -20.85 -1.95 -5.61
N MET A 159 -21.77 -2.86 -5.27
CA MET A 159 -21.78 -4.22 -5.83
C MET A 159 -23.17 -4.79 -5.58
N GLY A 160 -23.89 -5.00 -6.69
CA GLY A 160 -25.17 -5.67 -6.69
C GLY A 160 -25.03 -7.09 -6.17
N GLU A 161 -26.02 -7.48 -5.37
CA GLU A 161 -26.48 -8.85 -5.13
C GLU A 161 -25.44 -9.97 -5.26
N CYS A 162 -24.66 -10.16 -4.20
CA CYS A 162 -24.25 -11.49 -3.81
C CYS A 162 -24.70 -11.69 -2.36
N GLY A 163 -25.83 -12.38 -2.22
CA GLY A 163 -26.55 -12.55 -0.97
C GLY A 163 -25.70 -13.17 0.14
N TRP A 164 -25.62 -12.48 1.26
CA TRP A 164 -25.30 -13.06 2.56
C TRP A 164 -26.54 -12.95 3.44
N LYS A 165 -27.30 -14.05 3.52
CA LYS A 165 -28.17 -14.28 4.67
C LYS A 165 -27.32 -14.94 5.75
N HIS A 166 -26.87 -14.15 6.71
CA HIS A 166 -26.97 -14.56 8.11
C HIS A 166 -27.36 -13.37 8.97
N HIS A 167 -28.57 -13.50 9.49
CA HIS A 167 -29.21 -12.68 10.48
C HIS A 167 -28.40 -12.76 11.78
N GLN A 168 -27.78 -11.67 12.23
CA GLN A 168 -27.73 -11.33 13.65
C GLN A 168 -27.92 -9.83 13.83
N SER A 169 -28.75 -9.52 14.79
CA SER A 169 -29.55 -8.32 14.94
C SER A 169 -28.77 -7.09 15.38
N THR A 170 -29.20 -5.95 14.84
CA THR A 170 -29.11 -4.60 15.40
C THR A 170 -29.23 -4.53 16.93
N SER A 171 -28.30 -3.84 17.60
CA SER A 171 -28.63 -2.84 18.64
C SER A 171 -27.39 -2.01 19.06
N CYS A 172 -26.96 -1.07 18.22
CA CYS A 172 -26.12 0.03 18.70
C CYS A 172 -27.05 1.16 19.18
N ASN A 173 -27.24 1.21 20.49
CA ASN A 173 -28.04 2.20 21.19
C ASN A 173 -27.43 3.59 21.02
N ARG A 174 -28.15 4.47 20.30
CA ARG A 174 -27.96 5.92 20.39
C ARG A 174 -28.29 6.35 21.83
N LYS A 175 -27.30 6.88 22.56
CA LYS A 175 -27.55 7.95 23.53
C LYS A 175 -26.85 9.21 23.03
N LEU A 176 -27.69 10.10 22.51
CA LEU A 176 -27.42 11.52 22.38
C LEU A 176 -27.24 12.10 23.79
N VAL A 177 -26.15 12.84 23.99
CA VAL A 177 -26.15 14.12 24.69
C VAL A 177 -25.32 15.07 23.83
#